data_AF-A0AAD7GHF8-F1
#
_entry.id   AF-A0AAD7GHF8-F1
#
_cell.length_a   1.000
_cell.length_b   1.000
_cell.length_c   1.000
_cell.angle_alpha   90.00
_cell.angle_beta   90.00
_cell.angle_gamma   90.00
#
_symmetry.space_group_name_H-M   'P 1'
#
loop_
_entity.id
_entity.type
_entity.pdbx_description
1 polymer ?
#
loop_
_entity_poly.entity_id
_entity_poly.type
_entity_poly.pdbx_seq_one_letter_code
_entity_poly.pdbx_strand_id
1 'polypeptide(L)'
;MLPHLKTILSAAVALLALSGVPGADAAACKNPAVRKEWRALTKTERVEWIDAVKCLAQLPHDENLTPTVNRSISNIVALNASGSYYDDFVYMHMDLNTRIHFTGLFLPWHRWYVAVYENALKTKCGFRGASPYWDWVKDSADVHDSPIFDADPESGLGGWGDPANDFRVPNGAFSNTSDFHLTYPSPHTLRRNYTLQPLLNFPLPGFLTAADEQLDGNATFTPAERDKLVNGFVGDFKGFQSYFESFNGSHGAVHLTLGGDLGGTCPDDAPSDCVGGPTFSANEPIFWLHHGMVDRLWTQWQDKHPENKHAFFGGSVEALENATYYKEFPNGAAPFFNLNSTMPSDGLFPQPRIADVMSTTAGMLCYVYE
;
A
#
# COMPACT_ATOMS: atom_id res chain seq x y z
N MET A 1 -72.90 -27.90 -23.42
CA MET A 1 -72.26 -26.62 -23.05
C MET A 1 -70.80 -26.92 -22.71
N LEU A 2 -69.85 -26.41 -23.50
CA LEU A 2 -68.44 -26.27 -23.07
C LEU A 2 -68.34 -25.17 -22.00
N PRO A 3 -67.21 -24.99 -21.27
CA PRO A 3 -66.17 -25.94 -20.87
C PRO A 3 -65.80 -25.77 -19.37
N HIS A 4 -64.86 -26.56 -18.84
CA HIS A 4 -63.65 -26.04 -18.16
C HIS A 4 -62.73 -27.20 -17.75
N LEU A 5 -61.69 -27.36 -18.57
CA LEU A 5 -60.49 -28.15 -18.32
C LEU A 5 -59.70 -27.46 -17.19
N LYS A 6 -59.46 -28.14 -16.06
CA LYS A 6 -58.48 -27.70 -15.06
C LYS A 6 -57.20 -28.51 -15.23
N THR A 7 -56.23 -27.88 -15.88
CA THR A 7 -54.86 -28.36 -16.05
C THR A 7 -54.16 -28.42 -14.70
N ILE A 8 -53.63 -29.58 -14.33
CA ILE A 8 -52.71 -29.75 -13.20
C ILE A 8 -51.35 -29.25 -13.68
N LEU A 9 -50.92 -28.07 -13.21
CA LEU A 9 -49.54 -27.61 -13.38
C LEU A 9 -48.69 -28.24 -12.27
N SER A 10 -47.84 -29.21 -12.64
CA SER A 10 -46.69 -29.60 -11.83
C SER A 10 -45.72 -28.42 -11.78
N ALA A 11 -45.54 -27.83 -10.59
CA ALA A 11 -44.49 -26.85 -10.36
C ALA A 11 -43.14 -27.56 -10.41
N ALA A 12 -42.45 -27.45 -11.54
CA ALA A 12 -41.03 -27.80 -11.63
C ALA A 12 -40.26 -26.83 -10.73
N VAL A 13 -39.65 -27.35 -9.66
CA VAL A 13 -38.65 -26.63 -8.89
C VAL A 13 -37.44 -26.46 -9.80
N ALA A 14 -37.32 -25.28 -10.41
CA ALA A 14 -36.09 -24.88 -11.07
C ALA A 14 -35.02 -24.76 -9.98
N LEU A 15 -34.07 -25.69 -9.95
CA LEU A 15 -32.79 -25.44 -9.30
C LEU A 15 -32.19 -24.23 -10.00
N LEU A 16 -32.24 -23.08 -9.34
CA LEU A 16 -31.36 -21.95 -9.65
C LEU A 16 -29.93 -22.47 -9.49
N ALA A 17 -29.27 -22.72 -10.60
CA ALA A 17 -27.84 -22.85 -10.63
C ALA A 17 -27.28 -21.57 -10.02
N LEU A 18 -26.62 -21.69 -8.86
CA LEU A 18 -25.78 -20.64 -8.30
C LEU A 18 -24.77 -20.28 -9.39
N SER A 19 -25.01 -19.15 -10.05
CA SER A 19 -24.03 -18.50 -10.90
C SER A 19 -22.75 -18.34 -10.09
N GLY A 20 -21.67 -18.97 -10.56
CA GLY A 20 -20.39 -19.03 -9.87
C GLY A 20 -19.89 -17.65 -9.44
N VAL A 21 -19.20 -17.63 -8.31
CA VAL A 21 -18.51 -16.45 -7.80
C VAL A 21 -17.52 -15.98 -8.87
N PRO A 22 -17.63 -14.76 -9.42
CA PRO A 22 -16.68 -14.24 -10.39
C PRO A 22 -15.37 -13.95 -9.66
N GLY A 23 -14.44 -14.88 -9.78
CA GLY A 23 -13.17 -14.96 -9.04
C GLY A 23 -12.61 -16.40 -9.01
N ALA A 24 -13.45 -17.40 -9.28
CA ALA A 24 -13.06 -18.82 -9.31
C ALA A 24 -12.39 -19.28 -10.63
N ASP A 25 -12.39 -18.47 -11.69
CA ASP A 25 -11.98 -18.89 -13.04
C ASP A 25 -10.58 -18.42 -13.48
N ALA A 26 -9.81 -17.76 -12.61
CA ALA A 26 -8.44 -17.41 -12.92
C ALA A 26 -7.52 -18.63 -12.72
N ALA A 27 -6.81 -19.05 -13.77
CA ALA A 27 -5.91 -20.19 -13.70
C ALA A 27 -4.83 -19.98 -12.62
N ALA A 28 -4.56 -21.04 -11.85
CA ALA A 28 -3.49 -21.01 -10.85
C ALA A 28 -2.11 -20.86 -11.52
N CYS A 29 -1.28 -20.02 -10.92
CA CYS A 29 0.12 -19.86 -11.29
C CYS A 29 0.92 -21.13 -10.95
N LYS A 30 1.81 -21.55 -11.85
CA LYS A 30 2.57 -22.80 -11.71
C LYS A 30 3.86 -22.66 -10.90
N ASN A 31 4.55 -21.53 -11.06
CA ASN A 31 5.88 -21.29 -10.49
C ASN A 31 5.91 -19.93 -9.79
N PRO A 32 5.28 -19.80 -8.60
CA PRO A 32 5.23 -18.53 -7.90
C PRO A 32 6.63 -18.10 -7.47
N ALA A 33 6.95 -16.82 -7.67
CA ALA A 33 8.13 -16.21 -7.07
C ALA A 33 7.99 -16.16 -5.54
N VAL A 34 9.09 -16.29 -4.81
CA VAL A 34 9.07 -16.20 -3.34
C VAL A 34 9.53 -14.80 -2.92
N ARG A 35 8.61 -14.02 -2.36
CA ARG A 35 8.92 -12.74 -1.70
C ARG A 35 9.49 -13.03 -0.31
N LYS A 36 10.71 -12.57 -0.08
CA LYS A 36 11.48 -12.83 1.15
C LYS A 36 11.49 -11.62 2.06
N GLU A 37 11.65 -11.86 3.36
CA GLU A 37 11.91 -10.80 4.31
C GLU A 37 13.28 -10.18 4.02
N TRP A 38 13.41 -8.85 4.15
CA TRP A 38 14.63 -8.11 3.79
C TRP A 38 15.92 -8.69 4.40
N ARG A 39 15.88 -9.16 5.66
CA ARG A 39 17.06 -9.73 6.34
C ARG A 39 17.38 -11.15 5.89
N ALA A 40 16.47 -11.82 5.19
CA ALA A 40 16.70 -13.13 4.58
C ALA A 40 17.34 -13.03 3.19
N LEU A 41 17.38 -11.83 2.59
CA LEU A 41 18.13 -11.59 1.35
C LEU A 41 19.64 -11.65 1.60
N THR A 42 20.36 -12.26 0.67
CA THR A 42 21.81 -12.16 0.57
C THR A 42 22.24 -10.73 0.23
N LYS A 43 23.51 -10.37 0.53
CA LYS A 43 24.05 -9.06 0.13
C LYS A 43 23.83 -8.80 -1.38
N THR A 44 24.08 -9.79 -2.22
CA THR A 44 23.87 -9.68 -3.67
C THR A 44 22.41 -9.43 -4.06
N GLU A 45 21.45 -10.13 -3.45
CA GLU A 45 20.03 -9.88 -3.72
C GLU A 45 19.60 -8.47 -3.27
N ARG A 46 20.15 -7.94 -2.16
CA ARG A 46 19.90 -6.57 -1.71
C ARG A 46 20.45 -5.54 -2.70
N VAL A 47 21.70 -5.71 -3.15
CA VAL A 47 22.32 -4.86 -4.17
C VAL A 47 21.49 -4.89 -5.46
N GLU A 48 21.09 -6.07 -5.93
CA GLU A 48 20.32 -6.19 -7.18
C GLU A 48 18.98 -5.45 -7.12
N TRP A 49 18.29 -5.49 -5.98
CA TRP A 49 17.05 -4.74 -5.79
C TRP A 49 17.31 -3.22 -5.73
N ILE A 50 18.32 -2.79 -4.96
CA ILE A 50 18.71 -1.37 -4.83
C ILE A 50 19.12 -0.77 -6.18
N ASP A 51 19.95 -1.47 -6.95
CA ASP A 51 20.39 -1.04 -8.28
C ASP A 51 19.20 -0.88 -9.23
N ALA A 52 18.22 -1.78 -9.17
CA ALA A 52 17.02 -1.67 -9.97
C ALA A 52 16.14 -0.47 -9.57
N VAL A 53 16.02 -0.18 -8.27
CA VAL A 53 15.30 1.01 -7.76
C VAL A 53 15.96 2.28 -8.29
N LYS A 54 17.28 2.39 -8.15
CA LYS A 54 18.06 3.54 -8.65
C LYS A 54 17.98 3.68 -10.17
N CYS A 55 17.99 2.56 -10.90
CA CYS A 55 17.78 2.57 -12.33
C CYS A 55 16.42 3.17 -12.70
N LEU A 56 15.32 2.81 -12.02
CA LEU A 56 14.02 3.45 -12.29
C LEU A 56 14.06 4.96 -12.03
N ALA A 57 14.81 5.40 -11.00
CA ALA A 57 15.02 6.82 -10.69
C ALA A 57 15.91 7.56 -11.70
N GLN A 58 16.52 6.85 -12.66
CA GLN A 58 17.31 7.44 -13.76
C GLN A 58 16.62 7.33 -15.12
N LEU A 59 15.55 6.55 -15.23
CA LEU A 59 14.76 6.47 -16.45
C LEU A 59 13.88 7.73 -16.59
N PRO A 60 13.64 8.21 -17.81
CA PRO A 60 12.79 9.37 -18.04
C PRO A 60 11.34 9.08 -17.65
N HIS A 61 10.62 10.13 -17.25
CA HIS A 61 9.17 10.18 -17.14
C HIS A 61 8.45 9.49 -18.32
N ASP A 62 7.40 8.75 -18.01
CA ASP A 62 6.50 8.12 -18.97
C ASP A 62 5.31 9.03 -19.28
N GLU A 63 5.25 9.51 -20.52
CA GLU A 63 4.21 10.43 -21.01
C GLU A 63 2.78 9.88 -20.92
N ASN A 64 2.61 8.57 -20.65
CA ASN A 64 1.29 7.99 -20.44
C ASN A 64 0.68 8.35 -19.07
N LEU A 65 1.49 8.78 -18.09
CA LEU A 65 0.99 9.22 -16.79
C LEU A 65 0.10 10.45 -16.96
N THR A 66 -1.19 10.21 -16.78
CA THR A 66 -2.27 11.17 -16.96
C THR A 66 -3.08 11.24 -15.65
N PRO A 67 -2.73 12.15 -14.73
CA PRO A 67 -3.42 12.30 -13.44
C PRO A 67 -4.94 12.45 -13.64
N THR A 68 -5.72 11.68 -12.87
CA THR A 68 -7.18 11.59 -13.05
C THR A 68 -7.97 12.25 -11.93
N VAL A 69 -7.33 12.56 -10.80
CA VAL A 69 -7.99 13.22 -9.67
C VAL A 69 -7.96 14.73 -9.86
N ASN A 70 -9.07 15.38 -9.50
CA ASN A 70 -9.13 16.85 -9.54
C ASN A 70 -8.15 17.41 -8.51
N ARG A 71 -7.25 18.31 -8.94
CA ARG A 71 -6.25 18.95 -8.06
C ARG A 71 -6.86 19.71 -6.87
N SER A 72 -8.11 20.16 -6.95
CA SER A 72 -8.80 20.76 -5.80
C SER A 72 -9.15 19.75 -4.70
N ILE A 73 -9.01 18.45 -4.97
CA ILE A 73 -9.24 17.35 -4.05
C ILE A 73 -7.91 16.77 -3.58
N SER A 74 -7.00 16.43 -4.52
CA SER A 74 -5.71 15.83 -4.17
C SER A 74 -4.76 16.82 -3.48
N ASN A 75 -4.87 18.12 -3.78
CA ASN A 75 -4.06 19.19 -3.18
C ASN A 75 -2.54 18.91 -3.22
N ILE A 76 -2.08 18.40 -4.37
CA ILE A 76 -0.68 18.09 -4.63
C ILE A 76 -0.07 19.07 -5.64
N VAL A 77 1.27 19.13 -5.63
CA VAL A 77 2.04 19.86 -6.64
C VAL A 77 1.78 19.29 -8.05
N ALA A 78 1.98 20.11 -9.08
CA ALA A 78 1.77 19.68 -10.46
C ALA A 78 2.79 18.62 -10.92
N LEU A 79 2.36 17.73 -11.82
CA LEU A 79 3.22 16.78 -12.50
C LEU A 79 4.41 17.49 -13.15
N ASN A 80 5.61 16.98 -12.87
CA ASN A 80 6.87 17.47 -13.40
C ASN A 80 7.42 16.49 -14.45
N ALA A 81 7.35 16.89 -15.73
CA ALA A 81 7.84 16.09 -16.84
C ALA A 81 9.38 15.88 -16.87
N SER A 82 10.13 16.57 -16.00
CA SER A 82 11.56 16.32 -15.79
C SER A 82 11.83 15.29 -14.68
N GLY A 83 10.77 14.76 -14.04
CA GLY A 83 10.88 13.68 -13.08
C GLY A 83 11.31 12.36 -13.73
N SER A 84 11.66 11.41 -12.87
CA SER A 84 12.05 10.06 -13.28
C SER A 84 10.86 9.13 -13.42
N TYR A 85 11.07 7.96 -14.01
CA TYR A 85 10.06 6.89 -14.02
C TYR A 85 9.74 6.38 -12.60
N TYR A 86 10.67 6.49 -11.64
CA TYR A 86 10.35 6.26 -10.23
C TYR A 86 9.38 7.31 -9.70
N ASP A 87 9.62 8.59 -10.00
CA ASP A 87 8.73 9.69 -9.63
C ASP A 87 7.31 9.54 -10.23
N ASP A 88 7.15 8.82 -11.34
CA ASP A 88 5.83 8.51 -11.90
C ASP A 88 5.01 7.58 -11.01
N PHE A 89 5.65 6.57 -10.41
CA PHE A 89 5.00 5.74 -9.40
C PHE A 89 4.59 6.59 -8.20
N VAL A 90 5.49 7.46 -7.73
CA VAL A 90 5.21 8.38 -6.62
C VAL A 90 4.02 9.26 -6.95
N TYR A 91 4.01 9.89 -8.11
CA TYR A 91 2.95 10.81 -8.50
C TYR A 91 1.60 10.10 -8.69
N MET A 92 1.58 8.91 -9.28
CA MET A 92 0.35 8.10 -9.39
C MET A 92 -0.23 7.80 -8.00
N HIS A 93 0.61 7.48 -7.01
CA HIS A 93 0.16 7.28 -5.63
C HIS A 93 -0.34 8.58 -5.00
N MET A 94 0.37 9.69 -5.21
CA MET A 94 -0.01 11.02 -4.73
C MET A 94 -1.38 11.46 -5.26
N ASP A 95 -1.61 11.34 -6.58
CA ASP A 95 -2.86 11.77 -7.22
C ASP A 95 -4.04 10.90 -6.79
N LEU A 96 -3.84 9.58 -6.75
CA LEU A 96 -4.86 8.61 -6.38
C LEU A 96 -5.08 8.47 -4.87
N ASN A 97 -4.33 9.19 -4.02
CA ASN A 97 -4.33 9.04 -2.57
C ASN A 97 -5.76 9.00 -1.98
N THR A 98 -6.62 9.95 -2.38
CA THR A 98 -8.02 10.07 -1.90
C THR A 98 -8.99 9.04 -2.50
N ARG A 99 -8.49 8.12 -3.31
CA ARG A 99 -9.24 7.04 -3.98
C ARG A 99 -8.81 5.67 -3.49
N ILE A 100 -7.57 5.56 -3.01
CA ILE A 100 -6.93 4.29 -2.66
C ILE A 100 -6.76 4.12 -1.15
N HIS A 101 -6.94 5.17 -0.35
CA HIS A 101 -6.92 5.07 1.11
C HIS A 101 -8.30 5.29 1.71
N PHE A 102 -8.59 4.64 2.83
CA PHE A 102 -9.89 4.67 3.53
C PHE A 102 -11.07 4.39 2.59
N THR A 103 -10.82 3.58 1.56
CA THR A 103 -11.78 3.13 0.54
C THR A 103 -11.69 1.61 0.37
N GLY A 104 -12.61 1.02 -0.40
CA GLY A 104 -12.52 -0.40 -0.75
C GLY A 104 -11.30 -0.75 -1.61
N LEU A 105 -10.52 0.22 -2.09
CA LEU A 105 -9.36 -0.04 -2.94
C LEU A 105 -8.05 -0.24 -2.17
N PHE A 106 -7.97 0.10 -0.88
CA PHE A 106 -6.72 0.05 -0.11
C PHE A 106 -5.92 -1.24 -0.32
N LEU A 107 -6.44 -2.38 0.12
CA LEU A 107 -5.74 -3.65 0.00
C LEU A 107 -5.49 -4.10 -1.46
N PRO A 108 -6.51 -4.18 -2.34
CA PRO A 108 -6.29 -4.68 -3.69
C PRO A 108 -5.42 -3.75 -4.55
N TRP A 109 -5.54 -2.43 -4.39
CA TRP A 109 -4.73 -1.47 -5.14
C TRP A 109 -3.27 -1.53 -4.72
N HIS A 110 -2.96 -1.57 -3.43
CA HIS A 110 -1.57 -1.64 -2.97
C HIS A 110 -0.91 -3.00 -3.31
N ARG A 111 -1.65 -4.11 -3.26
CA ARG A 111 -1.18 -5.41 -3.77
C ARG A 111 -0.79 -5.31 -5.25
N TRP A 112 -1.67 -4.73 -6.07
CA TRP A 112 -1.42 -4.51 -7.48
C TRP A 112 -0.21 -3.58 -7.70
N TYR A 113 -0.15 -2.47 -6.96
CA TYR A 113 0.88 -1.45 -7.06
C TYR A 113 2.28 -2.01 -6.81
N VAL A 114 2.46 -2.81 -5.75
CA VAL A 114 3.74 -3.51 -5.49
C VAL A 114 4.07 -4.50 -6.62
N ALA A 115 3.07 -5.18 -7.19
CA ALA A 115 3.28 -6.12 -8.29
C ALA A 115 3.69 -5.44 -9.61
N VAL A 116 3.07 -4.30 -9.96
CA VAL A 116 3.47 -3.55 -11.16
C VAL A 116 4.81 -2.84 -10.98
N TYR A 117 5.14 -2.41 -9.76
CA TYR A 117 6.47 -1.92 -9.42
C TYR A 117 7.54 -3.00 -9.57
N GLU A 118 7.29 -4.21 -9.03
CA GLU A 118 8.18 -5.37 -9.24
C GLU A 118 8.38 -5.65 -10.73
N ASN A 119 7.30 -5.61 -11.52
CA ASN A 119 7.38 -5.82 -12.96
C ASN A 119 8.18 -4.72 -13.66
N ALA A 120 8.09 -3.46 -13.22
CA ALA A 120 8.93 -2.38 -13.74
C ALA A 120 10.42 -2.60 -13.44
N LEU A 121 10.77 -2.96 -12.19
CA LEU A 121 12.14 -3.32 -11.83
C LEU A 121 12.69 -4.42 -12.75
N LYS A 122 11.88 -5.44 -13.03
CA LYS A 122 12.24 -6.57 -13.90
C LYS A 122 12.41 -6.16 -15.36
N THR A 123 11.40 -5.50 -15.92
CA THR A 123 11.30 -5.27 -17.36
C THR A 123 12.11 -4.08 -17.85
N LYS A 124 12.34 -3.07 -16.98
CA LYS A 124 13.08 -1.85 -17.34
C LYS A 124 14.50 -1.82 -16.78
N CYS A 125 14.74 -2.48 -15.65
CA CYS A 125 16.02 -2.44 -14.94
C CYS A 125 16.68 -3.81 -14.74
N GLY A 126 16.12 -4.88 -15.30
CA GLY A 126 16.76 -6.20 -15.32
C GLY A 126 16.80 -6.93 -13.98
N PHE A 127 16.02 -6.49 -12.98
CA PHE A 127 15.86 -7.21 -11.72
C PHE A 127 15.39 -8.64 -11.97
N ARG A 128 15.96 -9.63 -11.28
CA ARG A 128 15.66 -11.06 -11.45
C ARG A 128 15.04 -11.69 -10.21
N GLY A 129 15.05 -10.98 -9.08
CA GLY A 129 14.46 -11.42 -7.82
C GLY A 129 12.94 -11.25 -7.75
N ALA A 130 12.43 -11.19 -6.52
CA ALA A 130 11.05 -10.86 -6.18
C ALA A 130 11.05 -9.70 -5.19
N SER A 131 9.98 -8.91 -5.12
CA SER A 131 9.92 -7.80 -4.18
C SER A 131 10.11 -8.28 -2.74
N PRO A 132 11.04 -7.66 -1.97
CA PRO A 132 11.19 -7.97 -0.56
C PRO A 132 10.05 -7.37 0.27
N TYR A 133 9.94 -7.82 1.52
CA TYR A 133 9.10 -7.16 2.52
C TYR A 133 9.87 -6.91 3.82
N TRP A 134 9.40 -5.93 4.60
CA TRP A 134 9.93 -5.64 5.93
C TRP A 134 9.00 -6.19 6.99
N ASP A 135 9.43 -7.23 7.72
CA ASP A 135 8.69 -7.76 8.86
C ASP A 135 8.88 -6.86 10.09
N TRP A 136 8.17 -5.73 10.12
CA TRP A 136 8.23 -4.75 11.21
C TRP A 136 7.79 -5.31 12.57
N VAL A 137 7.08 -6.45 12.61
CA VAL A 137 6.72 -7.12 13.87
C VAL A 137 7.98 -7.56 14.63
N LYS A 138 9.03 -7.99 13.91
CA LYS A 138 10.32 -8.38 14.50
C LYS A 138 11.04 -7.19 15.17
N ASP A 139 10.71 -5.97 14.75
CA ASP A 139 11.34 -4.73 15.23
C ASP A 139 10.42 -3.95 16.17
N SER A 140 9.25 -4.49 16.52
CA SER A 140 8.27 -3.83 17.40
C SER A 140 8.82 -3.45 18.78
N ALA A 141 9.83 -4.17 19.28
CA ALA A 141 10.49 -3.83 20.54
C ALA A 141 11.43 -2.61 20.42
N ASP A 142 12.04 -2.41 19.25
CA ASP A 142 12.97 -1.32 18.98
C ASP A 142 13.07 -1.09 17.46
N VAL A 143 12.28 -0.13 16.97
CA VAL A 143 12.28 0.24 15.56
C VAL A 143 13.51 1.07 15.23
N HIS A 144 13.99 1.91 16.16
CA HIS A 144 15.08 2.85 15.91
C HIS A 144 16.37 2.11 15.54
N ASP A 145 16.68 1.02 16.25
CA ASP A 145 17.89 0.22 16.03
C ASP A 145 17.66 -1.01 15.15
N SER A 146 16.56 -1.04 14.36
CA SER A 146 16.30 -2.14 13.43
C SER A 146 17.47 -2.30 12.43
N PRO A 147 17.91 -3.55 12.15
CA PRO A 147 18.98 -3.81 11.18
C PRO A 147 18.56 -3.52 9.73
N ILE A 148 17.31 -3.13 9.46
CA ILE A 148 16.91 -2.62 8.15
C ILE A 148 17.63 -1.30 7.82
N PHE A 149 17.98 -0.52 8.85
CA PHE A 149 18.71 0.75 8.77
C PHE A 149 20.24 0.53 8.63
N ASP A 150 20.62 -0.33 7.69
CA ASP A 150 22.01 -0.67 7.37
C ASP A 150 22.69 0.45 6.57
N ALA A 151 23.87 0.88 7.03
CA ALA A 151 24.64 1.97 6.44
C ALA A 151 25.56 1.56 5.27
N ASP A 152 25.64 0.26 4.94
CA ASP A 152 26.45 -0.25 3.82
C ASP A 152 26.06 0.46 2.50
N PRO A 153 27.02 1.06 1.78
CA PRO A 153 26.72 1.96 0.66
C PRO A 153 26.19 1.25 -0.60
N GLU A 154 26.25 -0.08 -0.65
CA GLU A 154 25.78 -0.86 -1.81
C GLU A 154 24.50 -1.62 -1.47
N SER A 155 24.42 -2.20 -0.27
CA SER A 155 23.38 -3.16 0.12
C SER A 155 22.48 -2.69 1.28
N GLY A 156 22.82 -1.56 1.89
CA GLY A 156 22.07 -0.97 3.00
C GLY A 156 21.09 0.10 2.54
N LEU A 157 19.94 0.17 3.22
CA LEU A 157 18.90 1.16 2.92
C LEU A 157 19.19 2.54 3.55
N GLY A 158 20.27 2.68 4.29
CA GLY A 158 20.64 3.89 5.03
C GLY A 158 19.96 4.01 6.38
N GLY A 159 20.51 4.85 7.25
CA GLY A 159 19.99 5.11 8.58
C GLY A 159 18.99 6.26 8.66
N TRP A 160 18.88 6.83 9.87
CA TRP A 160 18.09 8.02 10.17
C TRP A 160 18.70 9.30 9.59
N GLY A 161 17.84 10.27 9.31
CA GLY A 161 18.22 11.57 8.76
C GLY A 161 18.93 12.49 9.76
N ASP A 162 19.73 13.41 9.24
CA ASP A 162 20.37 14.46 10.03
C ASP A 162 19.44 15.67 10.22
N PRO A 163 18.95 15.98 11.44
CA PRO A 163 18.07 17.13 11.69
C PRO A 163 18.70 18.48 11.32
N ALA A 164 20.04 18.58 11.28
CA ALA A 164 20.72 19.79 10.87
C ALA A 164 20.72 20.00 9.33
N ASN A 165 20.22 19.01 8.59
CA ASN A 165 20.23 18.98 7.13
C ASN A 165 18.90 18.44 6.58
N ASP A 166 17.77 19.00 7.04
CA ASP A 166 16.42 18.62 6.61
C ASP A 166 16.17 17.11 6.67
N PHE A 167 16.68 16.46 7.73
CA PHE A 167 16.55 15.02 7.95
C PHE A 167 17.00 14.15 6.75
N ARG A 168 17.93 14.63 5.93
CA ARG A 168 18.47 13.87 4.80
C ARG A 168 19.25 12.66 5.29
N VAL A 169 19.03 11.51 4.66
CA VAL A 169 19.69 10.24 5.01
C VAL A 169 21.19 10.35 4.69
N PRO A 170 22.11 10.16 5.67
CA PRO A 170 23.53 10.46 5.49
C PRO A 170 24.38 9.29 4.94
N ASN A 171 23.84 8.08 4.88
CA ASN A 171 24.58 6.86 4.54
C ASN A 171 23.70 5.80 3.84
N GLY A 172 24.25 4.63 3.54
CA GLY A 172 23.59 3.61 2.75
C GLY A 172 23.50 3.96 1.26
N ALA A 173 22.90 3.07 0.49
CA ALA A 173 22.82 3.21 -0.96
C ALA A 173 21.96 4.39 -1.41
N PHE A 174 20.99 4.82 -0.61
CA PHE A 174 20.11 5.96 -0.87
C PHE A 174 20.51 7.24 -0.12
N SER A 175 21.79 7.36 0.27
CA SER A 175 22.29 8.54 0.98
C SER A 175 22.13 9.85 0.19
N ASN A 176 22.28 10.97 0.88
CA ASN A 176 22.32 12.32 0.30
C ASN A 176 23.50 12.58 -0.66
N THR A 177 24.48 11.67 -0.70
CA THR A 177 25.59 11.68 -1.68
C THR A 177 25.41 10.67 -2.81
N SER A 178 24.31 9.90 -2.79
CA SER A 178 23.98 8.95 -3.85
C SER A 178 23.39 9.65 -5.07
N ASP A 179 23.23 8.88 -6.13
CA ASP A 179 22.57 9.22 -7.39
C ASP A 179 21.04 9.07 -7.33
N PHE A 180 20.46 8.85 -6.14
CA PHE A 180 19.02 8.75 -5.94
C PHE A 180 18.45 10.11 -5.50
N HIS A 181 17.63 10.71 -6.37
CA HIS A 181 17.00 12.00 -6.17
C HIS A 181 15.50 11.90 -6.43
N LEU A 182 14.74 12.72 -5.72
CA LEU A 182 13.27 12.72 -5.73
C LEU A 182 12.77 14.06 -6.23
N THR A 183 11.66 14.04 -6.98
CA THR A 183 11.12 15.25 -7.61
C THR A 183 10.02 15.94 -6.78
N TYR A 184 9.27 15.18 -5.99
CA TYR A 184 8.06 15.67 -5.29
C TYR A 184 8.22 15.65 -3.77
N PRO A 185 7.63 16.61 -3.03
CA PRO A 185 6.90 17.78 -3.51
C PRO A 185 7.82 18.91 -4.01
N SER A 186 9.10 18.84 -3.67
CA SER A 186 10.20 19.65 -4.23
C SER A 186 11.39 18.72 -4.54
N PRO A 187 12.34 19.12 -5.41
CA PRO A 187 13.55 18.34 -5.65
C PRO A 187 14.39 18.18 -4.39
N HIS A 188 14.62 16.94 -3.93
CA HIS A 188 15.38 16.67 -2.71
C HIS A 188 16.02 15.27 -2.73
N THR A 189 16.82 14.97 -1.70
CA THR A 189 17.37 13.63 -1.43
C THR A 189 16.57 12.98 -0.32
N LEU A 190 16.52 11.64 -0.28
CA LEU A 190 15.75 10.88 0.71
C LEU A 190 15.91 11.37 2.16
N ARG A 191 14.80 11.44 2.90
CA ARG A 191 14.72 11.94 4.28
C ARG A 191 14.01 10.96 5.21
N ARG A 192 14.48 10.88 6.45
CA ARG A 192 13.87 10.06 7.53
C ARG A 192 13.94 10.78 8.87
N ASN A 193 12.84 10.83 9.59
CA ASN A 193 12.73 11.49 10.88
C ASN A 193 12.00 10.58 11.88
N TYR A 194 12.77 9.78 12.63
CA TYR A 194 12.21 8.83 13.59
C TYR A 194 11.32 9.53 14.62
N THR A 195 10.08 9.06 14.73
CA THR A 195 9.10 9.59 15.68
C THR A 195 8.37 8.43 16.37
N LEU A 196 8.72 8.13 17.63
CA LEU A 196 8.08 7.03 18.37
C LEU A 196 6.58 7.25 18.58
N GLN A 197 6.16 8.50 18.84
CA GLN A 197 4.75 8.87 19.07
C GLN A 197 4.26 9.76 17.92
N PRO A 198 4.02 9.20 16.73
CA PRO A 198 3.74 9.99 15.53
C PRO A 198 2.41 10.75 15.57
N LEU A 199 1.46 10.30 16.39
CA LEU A 199 0.13 10.91 16.51
C LEU A 199 0.09 12.04 17.55
N LEU A 200 1.17 12.27 18.29
CA LEU A 200 1.20 13.30 19.31
C LEU A 200 1.08 14.69 18.66
N ASN A 201 0.04 15.43 19.05
CA ASN A 201 -0.35 16.72 18.47
C ASN A 201 -0.75 16.66 16.98
N PHE A 202 -1.03 15.47 16.44
CA PHE A 202 -1.49 15.34 15.06
C PHE A 202 -2.95 15.83 14.96
N PRO A 203 -3.28 16.80 14.09
CA PRO A 203 -4.55 17.54 14.16
C PRO A 203 -5.72 16.75 13.52
N LEU A 204 -6.22 15.71 14.21
CA LEU A 204 -7.36 14.90 13.78
C LEU A 204 -8.52 14.94 14.82
N PRO A 205 -9.11 16.12 15.07
CA PRO A 205 -10.11 16.29 16.12
C PRO A 205 -11.32 15.37 15.89
N GLY A 206 -11.61 14.53 16.89
CA GLY A 206 -12.75 13.62 16.90
C GLY A 206 -12.49 12.25 16.27
N PHE A 207 -11.40 12.07 15.52
CA PHE A 207 -11.00 10.77 14.96
C PHE A 207 -10.15 9.95 15.92
N LEU A 208 -9.33 10.63 16.73
CA LEU A 208 -8.46 10.02 17.74
C LEU A 208 -8.97 10.34 19.15
N THR A 209 -8.79 9.38 20.06
CA THR A 209 -8.91 9.64 21.50
C THR A 209 -7.58 10.18 22.05
N ALA A 210 -7.62 10.78 23.24
CA ALA A 210 -6.38 11.22 23.92
C ALA A 210 -5.38 10.08 24.19
N ALA A 211 -5.87 8.83 24.28
CA ALA A 211 -5.01 7.66 24.40
C ALA A 211 -4.38 7.27 23.05
N ASP A 212 -5.10 7.44 21.95
CA ASP A 212 -4.57 7.18 20.60
C ASP A 212 -3.46 8.17 20.23
N GLU A 213 -3.62 9.45 20.59
CA GLU A 213 -2.60 10.48 20.33
C GLU A 213 -1.26 10.23 21.05
N GLN A 214 -1.30 9.53 22.19
CA GLN A 214 -0.12 9.20 23.00
C GLN A 214 0.44 7.80 22.70
N LEU A 215 -0.14 7.10 21.73
CA LEU A 215 0.26 5.73 21.42
C LEU A 215 1.63 5.72 20.73
N ASP A 216 2.54 4.91 21.26
CA ASP A 216 3.78 4.60 20.57
C ASP A 216 3.46 3.82 19.28
N GLY A 217 3.99 4.25 18.14
CA GLY A 217 3.69 3.66 16.84
C GLY A 217 3.98 2.16 16.80
N ASN A 218 5.07 1.73 17.45
CA ASN A 218 5.47 0.32 17.54
C ASN A 218 4.56 -0.57 18.40
N ALA A 219 3.73 0.02 19.27
CA ALA A 219 2.73 -0.73 20.03
C ALA A 219 1.63 -1.30 19.13
N THR A 220 1.42 -0.74 17.93
CA THR A 220 0.39 -1.15 16.97
C THR A 220 0.75 -2.38 16.15
N PHE A 221 2.02 -2.83 16.23
CA PHE A 221 2.54 -3.92 15.41
C PHE A 221 3.37 -4.94 16.18
N THR A 222 3.04 -5.14 17.45
CA THR A 222 3.60 -6.25 18.23
C THR A 222 3.15 -7.62 17.69
N PRO A 223 3.81 -8.74 18.07
CA PRO A 223 3.33 -10.08 17.72
C PRO A 223 1.86 -10.32 18.10
N ALA A 224 1.41 -9.75 19.22
CA ALA A 224 0.01 -9.86 19.66
C ALA A 224 -0.96 -9.10 18.74
N GLU A 225 -0.60 -7.89 18.31
CA GLU A 225 -1.42 -7.11 17.38
C GLU A 225 -1.45 -7.76 15.99
N ARG A 226 -0.34 -8.34 15.54
CA ARG A 226 -0.30 -9.17 14.32
C ARG A 226 -1.27 -10.34 14.43
N ASP A 227 -1.20 -11.09 15.54
CA ASP A 227 -2.05 -12.26 15.73
C ASP A 227 -3.53 -11.89 15.80
N LYS A 228 -3.86 -10.74 16.39
CA LYS A 228 -5.21 -10.19 16.39
C LYS A 228 -5.68 -9.79 14.98
N LEU A 229 -4.84 -9.09 14.20
CA LEU A 229 -5.14 -8.73 12.81
C LEU A 229 -5.40 -9.97 11.94
N VAL A 230 -4.52 -10.97 12.01
CA VAL A 230 -4.59 -12.14 11.13
C VAL A 230 -5.69 -13.13 11.53
N ASN A 231 -5.97 -13.29 12.83
CA ASN A 231 -6.92 -14.32 13.30
C ASN A 231 -8.27 -13.77 13.79
N GLY A 232 -8.39 -12.46 14.04
CA GLY A 232 -9.53 -11.88 14.76
C GLY A 232 -10.77 -11.54 13.92
N PHE A 233 -10.62 -11.41 12.59
CA PHE A 233 -11.65 -10.85 11.71
C PHE A 233 -12.19 -11.88 10.70
N VAL A 234 -12.69 -13.03 11.17
CA VAL A 234 -13.18 -14.09 10.27
C VAL A 234 -14.41 -13.61 9.48
N GLY A 235 -14.32 -13.64 8.15
CA GLY A 235 -15.35 -13.17 7.20
C GLY A 235 -15.55 -11.65 7.18
N ASP A 236 -14.95 -10.92 8.11
CA ASP A 236 -15.14 -9.48 8.30
C ASP A 236 -14.02 -8.67 7.65
N PHE A 237 -14.08 -8.54 6.33
CA PHE A 237 -13.15 -7.69 5.58
C PHE A 237 -13.20 -6.21 6.05
N LYS A 238 -14.40 -5.73 6.40
CA LYS A 238 -14.60 -4.35 6.85
C LYS A 238 -13.79 -4.08 8.12
N GLY A 239 -13.96 -4.92 9.13
CA GLY A 239 -13.20 -4.84 10.39
C GLY A 239 -11.71 -5.09 10.19
N PHE A 240 -11.32 -6.06 9.37
CA PHE A 240 -9.91 -6.34 9.07
C PHE A 240 -9.18 -5.11 8.53
N GLN A 241 -9.68 -4.54 7.42
CA GLN A 241 -9.03 -3.36 6.83
C GLN A 241 -9.16 -2.14 7.77
N SER A 242 -10.31 -1.93 8.44
CA SER A 242 -10.46 -0.81 9.37
C SER A 242 -9.47 -0.86 10.52
N TYR A 243 -9.14 -2.05 11.03
CA TYR A 243 -8.14 -2.23 12.09
C TYR A 243 -6.71 -2.02 11.60
N PHE A 244 -6.47 -2.32 10.32
CA PHE A 244 -5.15 -2.21 9.71
C PHE A 244 -4.83 -0.77 9.28
N GLU A 245 -5.77 -0.13 8.59
CA GLU A 245 -5.63 1.17 7.92
C GLU A 245 -6.04 2.35 8.81
N SER A 246 -6.63 2.12 9.99
CA SER A 246 -6.96 3.22 10.90
C SER A 246 -5.76 4.13 11.18
N PHE A 247 -6.01 5.38 11.57
CA PHE A 247 -4.95 6.33 11.90
C PHE A 247 -3.94 5.82 12.95
N ASN A 248 -4.40 4.97 13.87
CA ASN A 248 -3.60 4.27 14.88
C ASN A 248 -3.36 2.78 14.55
N GLY A 249 -3.66 2.36 13.32
CA GLY A 249 -3.41 1.03 12.80
C GLY A 249 -1.96 0.89 12.35
N SER A 250 -1.49 -0.35 12.23
CA SER A 250 -0.09 -0.64 11.91
C SER A 250 0.35 -0.13 10.54
N HIS A 251 -0.56 0.05 9.57
CA HIS A 251 -0.23 0.70 8.29
C HIS A 251 0.24 2.15 8.53
N GLY A 252 -0.65 3.00 9.07
CA GLY A 252 -0.34 4.41 9.32
C GLY A 252 0.81 4.60 10.32
N ALA A 253 0.85 3.78 11.38
CA ALA A 253 1.89 3.88 12.40
C ALA A 253 3.30 3.66 11.84
N VAL A 254 3.50 2.67 10.96
CA VAL A 254 4.83 2.43 10.37
C VAL A 254 5.24 3.60 9.48
N HIS A 255 4.33 4.11 8.63
CA HIS A 255 4.59 5.28 7.81
C HIS A 255 5.06 6.47 8.65
N LEU A 256 4.26 6.82 9.67
CA LEU A 256 4.51 8.01 10.46
C LEU A 256 5.69 7.84 11.43
N THR A 257 5.98 6.62 11.91
CA THR A 257 7.14 6.35 12.78
C THR A 257 8.46 6.63 12.06
N LEU A 258 8.54 6.36 10.76
CA LEU A 258 9.73 6.66 9.97
C LEU A 258 9.86 8.15 9.62
N GLY A 259 8.74 8.89 9.63
CA GLY A 259 8.68 10.31 9.30
C GLY A 259 9.31 10.61 7.93
N GLY A 260 9.86 11.82 7.77
CA GLY A 260 10.54 12.21 6.53
C GLY A 260 9.67 11.97 5.31
N ASP A 261 10.21 11.30 4.28
CA ASP A 261 9.46 11.00 3.07
C ASP A 261 8.38 9.93 3.26
N LEU A 262 8.62 8.87 4.05
CA LEU A 262 7.63 7.81 4.26
C LEU A 262 6.41 8.30 5.04
N GLY A 263 6.63 9.15 6.05
CA GLY A 263 5.56 9.82 6.80
C GLY A 263 4.99 11.04 6.06
N GLY A 264 5.63 11.46 4.97
CA GLY A 264 5.22 12.56 4.12
C GLY A 264 5.32 13.93 4.79
N THR A 265 6.37 14.16 5.58
CA THR A 265 6.72 15.48 6.10
C THR A 265 7.29 16.33 4.97
N CYS A 266 6.80 17.55 4.76
CA CYS A 266 7.31 18.42 3.69
C CYS A 266 8.82 18.73 3.87
N PRO A 267 9.63 18.77 2.79
CA PRO A 267 10.97 19.38 2.81
C PRO A 267 10.97 20.81 3.33
N ASP A 268 12.08 21.22 3.95
CA ASP A 268 12.25 22.60 4.43
C ASP A 268 12.13 23.62 3.28
N ASP A 269 12.49 23.22 2.06
CA ASP A 269 12.42 24.04 0.84
C ASP A 269 11.15 23.82 0.01
N ALA A 270 10.19 23.04 0.53
CA ALA A 270 8.95 22.76 -0.17
C ALA A 270 8.12 24.03 -0.39
N PRO A 271 7.28 24.05 -1.44
CA PRO A 271 6.29 25.11 -1.62
C PRO A 271 5.43 25.33 -0.37
N SER A 272 5.02 26.57 -0.10
CA SER A 272 4.26 26.93 1.10
C SER A 272 2.89 26.26 1.20
N ASP A 273 2.39 25.72 0.08
CA ASP A 273 1.15 24.96 -0.03
C ASP A 273 1.38 23.43 0.03
N CYS A 274 2.60 22.97 0.32
CA CYS A 274 2.86 21.58 0.64
C CYS A 274 2.04 21.16 1.86
N VAL A 275 1.19 20.16 1.68
CA VAL A 275 0.41 19.55 2.76
C VAL A 275 1.08 18.25 3.14
N GLY A 276 1.59 18.20 4.37
CA GLY A 276 2.20 17.00 4.92
C GLY A 276 1.18 15.86 5.13
N GLY A 277 1.71 14.66 5.32
CA GLY A 277 0.97 13.40 5.37
C GLY A 277 1.44 12.44 4.28
N PRO A 278 1.14 11.12 4.37
CA PRO A 278 1.76 10.06 3.56
C PRO A 278 1.40 10.06 2.07
N THR A 279 1.02 11.21 1.51
CA THR A 279 0.68 11.44 0.10
C THR A 279 1.84 11.08 -0.84
N PHE A 280 3.06 11.50 -0.51
CA PHE A 280 4.28 11.18 -1.27
C PHE A 280 5.14 10.11 -0.59
N SER A 281 4.53 9.25 0.22
CA SER A 281 5.24 8.19 0.97
C SER A 281 6.03 7.21 0.10
N ALA A 282 5.58 7.00 -1.14
CA ALA A 282 6.28 6.19 -2.14
C ALA A 282 7.65 6.77 -2.58
N ASN A 283 7.99 8.01 -2.21
CA ASN A 283 9.35 8.54 -2.33
C ASN A 283 10.39 7.65 -1.62
N GLU A 284 10.02 7.07 -0.48
CA GLU A 284 10.90 6.23 0.33
C GLU A 284 10.95 4.79 -0.22
N PRO A 285 12.13 4.23 -0.57
CA PRO A 285 12.25 2.83 -0.99
C PRO A 285 11.70 1.80 0.02
N ILE A 286 11.75 2.07 1.34
CA ILE A 286 11.12 1.23 2.37
C ILE A 286 9.59 1.15 2.21
N PHE A 287 8.93 2.08 1.50
CA PHE A 287 7.51 2.00 1.15
C PHE A 287 7.17 0.64 0.52
N TRP A 288 7.97 0.20 -0.45
CA TRP A 288 7.74 -1.04 -1.18
C TRP A 288 7.85 -2.28 -0.28
N LEU A 289 8.76 -2.23 0.70
CA LEU A 289 8.95 -3.28 1.70
C LEU A 289 7.82 -3.27 2.74
N HIS A 290 7.38 -2.09 3.16
CA HIS A 290 6.25 -1.89 4.06
C HIS A 290 4.96 -2.46 3.43
N HIS A 291 4.64 -2.06 2.19
CA HIS A 291 3.46 -2.57 1.50
C HIS A 291 3.59 -4.04 1.08
N GLY A 292 4.81 -4.57 0.93
CA GLY A 292 5.04 -6.01 0.86
C GLY A 292 4.58 -6.74 2.14
N MET A 293 4.77 -6.14 3.32
CA MET A 293 4.29 -6.70 4.59
C MET A 293 2.78 -6.48 4.78
N VAL A 294 2.24 -5.34 4.34
CA VAL A 294 0.78 -5.12 4.27
C VAL A 294 0.10 -6.21 3.44
N ASP A 295 0.63 -6.46 2.25
CA ASP A 295 0.13 -7.50 1.37
C ASP A 295 0.26 -8.90 1.99
N ARG A 296 1.42 -9.19 2.60
CA ARG A 296 1.66 -10.47 3.30
C ARG A 296 0.65 -10.71 4.41
N LEU A 297 0.35 -9.73 5.24
CA LEU A 297 -0.61 -9.86 6.33
C LEU A 297 -2.04 -10.07 5.81
N TRP A 298 -2.41 -9.41 4.71
CA TRP A 298 -3.66 -9.67 4.04
C TRP A 298 -3.72 -11.09 3.46
N THR A 299 -2.68 -11.56 2.77
CA THR A 299 -2.58 -12.95 2.30
C THR A 299 -2.73 -13.94 3.45
N GLN A 300 -2.03 -13.73 4.57
CA GLN A 300 -2.15 -14.59 5.75
C GLN A 300 -3.59 -14.63 6.27
N TRP A 301 -4.25 -13.48 6.41
CA TRP A 301 -5.66 -13.41 6.82
C TRP A 301 -6.57 -14.15 5.83
N GLN A 302 -6.39 -13.98 4.52
CA GLN A 302 -7.15 -14.70 3.49
C GLN A 302 -6.99 -16.23 3.62
N ASP A 303 -5.79 -16.70 3.95
CA ASP A 303 -5.48 -18.13 4.09
C ASP A 303 -5.93 -18.74 5.43
N LYS A 304 -6.26 -17.91 6.44
CA LYS A 304 -6.70 -18.41 7.76
C LYS A 304 -8.07 -19.08 7.74
N HIS A 305 -8.99 -18.63 6.89
CA HIS A 305 -10.35 -19.15 6.88
C HIS A 305 -10.99 -19.10 5.49
N PRO A 306 -11.80 -20.08 5.08
CA PRO A 306 -12.49 -20.05 3.78
C PRO A 306 -13.36 -18.81 3.56
N GLU A 307 -13.96 -18.27 4.62
CA GLU A 307 -14.75 -17.04 4.55
C GLU A 307 -13.90 -15.81 4.22
N ASN A 308 -12.61 -15.81 4.57
CA ASN A 308 -11.70 -14.68 4.32
C ASN A 308 -11.21 -14.65 2.87
N LYS A 309 -11.05 -15.84 2.26
CA LYS A 309 -10.35 -16.04 0.98
C LYS A 309 -10.77 -15.06 -0.13
N HIS A 310 -12.07 -14.79 -0.22
CA HIS A 310 -12.65 -13.88 -1.22
C HIS A 310 -13.51 -12.78 -0.59
N ALA A 311 -13.43 -12.60 0.73
CA ALA A 311 -14.17 -11.52 1.38
C ALA A 311 -13.66 -10.17 0.89
N PHE A 312 -14.59 -9.28 0.59
CA PHE A 312 -14.34 -7.95 0.08
C PHE A 312 -15.52 -7.05 0.42
N PHE A 313 -15.23 -5.85 0.93
CA PHE A 313 -16.23 -4.81 1.16
C PHE A 313 -15.56 -3.44 1.23
N GLY A 314 -16.13 -2.46 0.53
CA GLY A 314 -15.72 -1.07 0.66
C GLY A 314 -16.27 -0.17 -0.44
N GLY A 315 -16.32 1.11 -0.16
CA GLY A 315 -16.88 2.14 -1.04
C GLY A 315 -15.80 2.95 -1.76
N SER A 316 -16.20 3.77 -2.73
CA SER A 316 -15.29 4.58 -3.55
C SER A 316 -15.05 6.00 -3.03
N VAL A 317 -15.69 6.38 -1.93
CA VAL A 317 -15.64 7.73 -1.37
C VAL A 317 -15.09 7.63 0.04
N GLU A 318 -13.96 8.29 0.31
CA GLU A 318 -13.44 8.44 1.67
C GLU A 318 -14.48 9.11 2.57
N ALA A 319 -14.65 8.58 3.78
CA ALA A 319 -15.63 9.08 4.76
C ALA A 319 -14.98 9.96 5.84
N LEU A 320 -13.98 10.78 5.45
CA LEU A 320 -13.12 11.54 6.35
C LEU A 320 -13.62 12.96 6.66
N GLU A 321 -14.83 13.33 6.23
CA GLU A 321 -15.41 14.65 6.51
C GLU A 321 -15.69 14.85 8.00
N ASN A 322 -16.01 13.78 8.73
CA ASN A 322 -16.15 13.78 10.19
C ASN A 322 -16.06 12.36 10.77
N ALA A 323 -15.76 12.27 12.05
CA ALA A 323 -15.54 11.00 12.75
C ALA A 323 -16.78 10.08 12.82
N THR A 324 -18.01 10.63 12.79
CA THR A 324 -19.22 9.81 12.81
C THR A 324 -19.37 9.07 11.47
N TYR A 325 -19.16 9.79 10.37
CA TYR A 325 -19.24 9.22 9.03
C TYR A 325 -18.12 8.19 8.79
N TYR A 326 -16.89 8.48 9.25
CA TYR A 326 -15.78 7.52 9.23
C TYR A 326 -16.10 6.24 10.01
N LYS A 327 -16.71 6.33 11.20
CA LYS A 327 -17.11 5.15 11.98
C LYS A 327 -18.15 4.30 11.25
N GLU A 328 -19.03 4.92 10.46
CA GLU A 328 -20.01 4.20 9.66
C GLU A 328 -19.38 3.54 8.42
N PHE A 329 -18.44 4.23 7.76
CA PHE A 329 -17.80 3.79 6.51
C PHE A 329 -16.26 3.87 6.57
N PRO A 330 -15.60 3.09 7.46
CA PRO A 330 -14.14 3.15 7.63
C PRO A 330 -13.35 2.71 6.39
N ASN A 331 -13.99 1.95 5.49
CA ASN A 331 -13.42 1.47 4.23
C ASN A 331 -14.13 2.12 3.03
N GLY A 332 -14.62 3.34 3.22
CA GLY A 332 -15.26 4.14 2.19
C GLY A 332 -16.77 3.95 2.09
N ALA A 333 -17.44 5.06 1.80
CA ALA A 333 -18.87 5.15 1.55
C ALA A 333 -19.21 4.94 0.08
N ALA A 334 -20.51 4.80 -0.20
CA ALA A 334 -21.04 4.50 -1.52
C ALA A 334 -20.57 5.50 -2.62
N PRO A 335 -20.47 5.07 -3.89
CA PRO A 335 -20.85 3.76 -4.41
C PRO A 335 -19.92 2.63 -3.95
N PHE A 336 -20.52 1.48 -3.63
CA PHE A 336 -19.78 0.30 -3.20
C PHE A 336 -19.16 -0.43 -4.38
N PHE A 337 -17.90 -0.81 -4.21
CA PHE A 337 -17.21 -1.65 -5.18
C PHE A 337 -17.71 -3.10 -5.12
N ASN A 338 -17.48 -3.82 -6.20
CA ASN A 338 -17.57 -5.27 -6.23
C ASN A 338 -16.33 -5.82 -6.95
N LEU A 339 -16.18 -7.14 -7.00
CA LEU A 339 -14.99 -7.77 -7.59
C LEU A 339 -14.77 -7.42 -9.08
N ASN A 340 -15.79 -7.00 -9.82
CA ASN A 340 -15.65 -6.55 -11.21
C ASN A 340 -15.28 -5.06 -11.35
N SER A 341 -15.28 -4.29 -10.27
CA SER A 341 -14.84 -2.89 -10.30
C SER A 341 -13.37 -2.79 -10.71
N THR A 342 -13.04 -1.78 -11.53
CA THR A 342 -11.69 -1.52 -11.99
C THR A 342 -10.94 -0.61 -11.01
N MET A 343 -9.63 -0.77 -10.96
CA MET A 343 -8.72 0.02 -10.14
C MET A 343 -8.00 1.06 -11.01
N PRO A 344 -7.94 2.33 -10.58
CA PRO A 344 -7.30 3.40 -11.35
C PRO A 344 -5.77 3.25 -11.35
N SER A 345 -5.14 3.81 -12.38
CA SER A 345 -3.71 3.68 -12.66
C SER A 345 -3.12 4.95 -13.29
N ASP A 346 -3.87 6.05 -13.32
CA ASP A 346 -3.54 7.30 -14.01
C ASP A 346 -2.92 7.10 -15.41
N GLY A 347 -3.43 6.14 -16.18
CA GLY A 347 -2.97 5.88 -17.54
C GLY A 347 -1.60 5.18 -17.66
N LEU A 348 -0.80 5.14 -16.58
CA LEU A 348 0.54 4.54 -16.58
C LEU A 348 0.51 3.02 -16.82
N PHE A 349 -0.58 2.37 -16.43
CA PHE A 349 -0.78 0.93 -16.59
C PHE A 349 -2.22 0.60 -17.01
N PRO A 350 -2.48 -0.57 -17.62
CA PRO A 350 -3.84 -1.09 -17.76
C PRO A 350 -4.54 -1.18 -16.40
N GLN A 351 -5.83 -0.82 -16.35
CA GLN A 351 -6.64 -0.86 -15.12
C GLN A 351 -7.15 -2.27 -14.85
N PRO A 352 -6.61 -3.01 -13.87
CA PRO A 352 -7.11 -4.34 -13.52
C PRO A 352 -8.44 -4.24 -12.76
N ARG A 353 -9.17 -5.35 -12.65
CA ARG A 353 -10.29 -5.47 -11.73
C ARG A 353 -9.80 -5.89 -10.36
N ILE A 354 -10.60 -5.61 -9.33
CA ILE A 354 -10.34 -6.10 -7.97
C ILE A 354 -10.22 -7.64 -7.95
N ALA A 355 -11.07 -8.36 -8.70
CA ALA A 355 -11.01 -9.82 -8.85
C ALA A 355 -9.64 -10.34 -9.31
N ASP A 356 -8.93 -9.57 -10.13
CA ASP A 356 -7.69 -10.01 -10.78
C ASP A 356 -6.51 -10.08 -9.79
N VAL A 357 -6.65 -9.49 -8.59
CA VAL A 357 -5.62 -9.44 -7.55
C VAL A 357 -6.04 -10.03 -6.21
N MET A 358 -7.23 -10.64 -6.11
CA MET A 358 -7.67 -11.26 -4.85
C MET A 358 -6.82 -12.47 -4.44
N SER A 359 -6.05 -13.06 -5.35
CA SER A 359 -5.14 -14.18 -5.08
C SER A 359 -3.73 -13.85 -5.57
N THR A 360 -2.71 -14.07 -4.73
CA THR A 360 -1.31 -13.89 -5.11
C THR A 360 -0.80 -14.98 -6.06
N THR A 361 -1.55 -16.07 -6.23
CA THR A 361 -1.18 -17.26 -7.01
C THR A 361 -2.18 -17.56 -8.13
N ALA A 362 -2.98 -16.59 -8.56
CA ALA A 362 -3.88 -16.74 -9.69
C ALA A 362 -4.01 -15.43 -10.48
N GLY A 363 -4.54 -15.54 -11.70
CA GLY A 363 -4.78 -14.38 -12.55
C GLY A 363 -3.48 -13.72 -12.99
N MET A 364 -3.33 -12.43 -12.73
CA MET A 364 -2.14 -11.67 -13.12
C MET A 364 -0.98 -11.79 -12.11
N LEU A 365 -1.22 -12.41 -10.95
CA LEU A 365 -0.23 -12.53 -9.88
C LEU A 365 0.31 -13.95 -9.78
N CYS A 366 1.60 -14.07 -9.46
CA CYS A 366 2.30 -15.35 -9.37
C CYS A 366 3.44 -15.28 -8.35
N TYR A 367 3.09 -15.13 -7.07
CA TYR A 367 4.04 -15.10 -5.96
C TYR A 367 3.45 -15.64 -4.66
N VAL A 368 4.35 -16.00 -3.74
CA VAL A 368 4.07 -16.39 -2.35
C VAL A 368 5.03 -15.65 -1.41
N TYR A 369 4.68 -15.61 -0.13
CA TYR A 369 5.57 -15.13 0.94
C TYR A 369 6.23 -16.31 1.64
N GLU A 370 7.45 -16.12 2.14
CA GLU A 370 8.16 -17.10 2.97
C GLU A 370 7.52 -17.38 4.34
#